data_AF-A0A1M6YJ53-F1
#
_entry.id   AF-A0A1M6YJ53-F1
#
_cell.length_a   1.000
_cell.length_b   1.000
_cell.length_c   1.000
_cell.angle_alpha   90.00
_cell.angle_beta   90.00
_cell.angle_gamma   90.00
#
_symmetry.space_group_name_H-M   'P 1'
#
loop_
_entity.id
_entity.type
_entity.pdbx_description
1 polymer ?
#
loop_
_entity_poly.entity_id
_entity_poly.type
_entity_poly.pdbx_seq_one_letter_code
_entity_poly.pdbx_strand_id
1 'polypeptide(L)'
;MKNTFAKKFMVYALAGVLGFALSACDDSSSAGGDDGETSVLSSSAEMSSSSRHCEDCKDEAISSSGKSNDPAEVTDDSSDSKDNPSSAGTSTKSSASEEPDSSGSEGVEGSSASVPGGSSDSSVYDADKNTLKDLRDGQVYKTVKIGDQVWMAQNLNYAPDENHVHSLGDYAWSGCYGGKADSCAKYGRLYTWEVAMDKAGCGYGESCNNSYEGSQGICPAGWHLPSYNEWETLFRNVGGENVAGRKLKSEEGWNYYSESTKGIDYYGFSALPAGRRDDNGDFNSAGDRARFWSSSEHNIYYTYGMVLYHKYLGAYLYDESKYDAFSVRCIKDSE
;
A
#
# COMPACT_ATOMS: atom_id res chain seq x y z
N MET A 1 -57.17 -4.73 -4.53
CA MET A 1 -57.66 -5.94 -3.84
C MET A 1 -56.69 -6.26 -2.70
N LYS A 2 -57.14 -6.81 -1.58
CA LYS A 2 -56.24 -7.28 -0.50
C LYS A 2 -55.89 -8.75 -0.76
N ASN A 3 -54.66 -9.17 -0.51
CA ASN A 3 -54.36 -10.59 -0.30
C ASN A 3 -53.30 -10.73 0.79
N THR A 4 -53.75 -11.21 1.96
CA THR A 4 -52.91 -11.52 3.11
C THR A 4 -52.68 -13.02 3.12
N PHE A 5 -51.45 -13.49 3.32
CA PHE A 5 -51.23 -14.82 3.91
C PHE A 5 -50.00 -14.80 4.80
N ALA A 6 -49.99 -15.67 5.82
CA ALA A 6 -49.09 -15.54 6.96
C ALA A 6 -48.42 -16.85 7.37
N LYS A 7 -47.27 -16.70 8.04
CA LYS A 7 -46.64 -17.60 9.03
C LYS A 7 -46.74 -19.13 8.81
N LYS A 8 -45.57 -19.77 8.75
CA LYS A 8 -45.33 -20.99 9.54
C LYS A 8 -43.94 -20.95 10.16
N PHE A 9 -43.89 -20.95 11.50
CA PHE A 9 -42.74 -21.44 12.24
C PHE A 9 -42.76 -22.97 12.20
N MET A 10 -41.59 -23.61 12.29
CA MET A 10 -41.53 -25.01 12.70
C MET A 10 -40.30 -25.21 13.59
N VAL A 11 -40.56 -25.62 14.83
CA VAL A 11 -39.55 -25.98 15.83
C VAL A 11 -39.53 -27.50 15.91
N TYR A 12 -38.33 -28.09 15.89
CA TYR A 12 -38.14 -29.49 16.27
C TYR A 12 -37.09 -29.59 17.37
N ALA A 13 -37.55 -29.97 18.54
CA ALA A 13 -36.74 -30.48 19.63
C ALA A 13 -37.39 -31.77 20.12
N LEU A 14 -36.61 -32.83 20.27
CA LEU A 14 -37.04 -34.09 20.87
C LEU A 14 -35.83 -34.74 21.54
N ALA A 15 -36.01 -35.23 22.76
CA ALA A 15 -34.95 -35.75 23.62
C ALA A 15 -35.26 -37.20 24.03
N GLY A 16 -34.23 -37.95 24.41
CA GLY A 16 -34.38 -39.30 24.95
C GLY A 16 -33.16 -40.20 24.71
N VAL A 17 -32.72 -41.09 25.61
CA VAL A 17 -32.35 -41.02 27.05
C VAL A 17 -31.99 -42.46 27.50
N LEU A 18 -31.06 -42.60 28.46
CA LEU A 18 -30.59 -43.86 29.10
C LEU A 18 -29.82 -44.86 28.19
N GLY A 19 -28.85 -45.62 28.71
CA GLY A 19 -28.26 -45.55 30.05
C GLY A 19 -27.27 -46.68 30.40
N PHE A 20 -26.54 -46.48 31.51
CA PHE A 20 -25.84 -47.44 32.37
C PHE A 20 -25.03 -48.62 31.80
N ALA A 21 -23.74 -48.65 32.13
CA ALA A 21 -23.11 -49.79 32.80
C ALA A 21 -22.03 -49.31 33.78
N LEU A 22 -21.92 -49.95 34.94
CA LEU A 22 -20.82 -49.77 35.91
C LEU A 22 -20.01 -51.07 35.97
N SER A 23 -18.70 -50.95 36.17
CA SER A 23 -17.88 -52.01 36.75
C SER A 23 -16.78 -51.37 37.59
N ALA A 24 -16.67 -51.76 38.84
CA ALA A 24 -15.54 -51.46 39.69
C ALA A 24 -14.52 -52.61 39.64
N CYS A 25 -13.34 -52.38 40.22
CA CYS A 25 -12.69 -53.31 41.15
C CYS A 25 -11.67 -52.55 42.01
N ASP A 26 -11.38 -53.11 43.17
CA ASP A 26 -10.44 -52.67 44.20
C ASP A 26 -8.95 -52.87 43.71
N ASP A 27 -7.86 -52.51 44.40
CA ASP A 27 -7.63 -52.73 45.83
C ASP A 27 -6.65 -51.76 46.55
N SER A 28 -6.79 -51.84 47.86
CA SER A 28 -6.35 -51.07 49.02
C SER A 28 -4.85 -50.89 49.34
N SER A 29 -4.62 -50.14 50.44
CA SER A 29 -3.45 -50.19 51.35
C SER A 29 -2.17 -49.43 50.94
N SER A 30 -1.40 -48.80 51.83
CA SER A 30 -1.64 -48.31 53.21
C SER A 30 -0.56 -47.27 53.61
N ALA A 31 -0.64 -46.68 54.81
CA ALA A 31 0.39 -45.80 55.40
C ALA A 31 1.78 -46.49 55.52
N GLY A 32 2.90 -45.77 55.67
CA GLY A 32 3.15 -44.32 55.79
C GLY A 32 4.53 -44.05 56.42
N GLY A 33 4.99 -42.81 56.47
CA GLY A 33 6.28 -42.42 57.05
C GLY A 33 6.60 -40.93 56.83
N ASP A 34 7.27 -40.31 57.80
CA ASP A 34 7.69 -38.90 57.82
C ASP A 34 9.23 -38.81 57.67
N ASP A 35 9.80 -37.64 57.97
CA ASP A 35 11.23 -37.31 58.14
C ASP A 35 12.04 -36.90 56.87
N GLY A 36 12.84 -35.82 57.00
CA GLY A 36 14.14 -35.75 56.31
C GLY A 36 14.47 -34.56 55.38
N GLU A 37 14.67 -33.37 55.96
CA GLU A 37 15.62 -32.31 55.57
C GLU A 37 16.01 -32.03 54.08
N THR A 38 15.76 -30.77 53.66
CA THR A 38 16.60 -29.87 52.83
C THR A 38 17.62 -30.47 51.83
N SER A 39 17.61 -30.05 50.56
CA SER A 39 18.32 -28.80 50.17
C SER A 39 18.14 -28.43 48.69
N VAL A 40 18.60 -27.21 48.33
CA VAL A 40 18.49 -26.59 47.00
C VAL A 40 19.30 -27.29 45.89
N LEU A 41 18.70 -27.41 44.70
CA LEU A 41 19.42 -27.29 43.43
C LEU A 41 18.61 -26.50 42.40
N SER A 42 19.29 -25.60 41.69
CA SER A 42 18.80 -24.90 40.50
C SER A 42 19.37 -25.57 39.25
N SER A 43 18.60 -25.61 38.16
CA SER A 43 19.03 -26.15 36.87
C SER A 43 18.93 -25.10 35.76
N SER A 44 19.93 -24.20 35.70
CA SER A 44 20.22 -23.41 34.51
C SER A 44 20.94 -24.29 33.47
N ALA A 45 20.41 -24.34 32.24
CA ALA A 45 20.99 -25.12 31.15
C ALA A 45 21.70 -24.21 30.13
N GLU A 46 22.99 -24.00 30.32
CA GLU A 46 23.91 -23.39 29.34
C GLU A 46 24.45 -24.45 28.38
N MET A 47 24.34 -24.23 27.06
CA MET A 47 25.10 -24.99 26.05
C MET A 47 25.47 -24.11 24.84
N SER A 48 26.65 -23.47 24.99
CA SER A 48 27.62 -23.03 23.97
C SER A 48 27.23 -23.00 22.49
N SER A 49 27.53 -21.86 21.86
CA SER A 49 27.69 -21.74 20.42
C SER A 49 28.80 -22.65 19.86
N SER A 50 28.74 -22.94 18.56
CA SER A 50 29.82 -23.55 17.77
C SER A 50 29.92 -22.83 16.43
N SER A 51 30.91 -21.95 16.29
CA SER A 51 31.24 -21.32 15.00
C SER A 51 31.83 -22.37 14.04
N ARG A 52 31.56 -22.21 12.74
CA ARG A 52 32.30 -22.91 11.69
C ARG A 52 33.04 -21.90 10.83
N HIS A 53 34.30 -22.22 10.61
CA HIS A 53 35.33 -21.41 9.97
C HIS A 53 35.42 -21.81 8.49
N CYS A 54 35.50 -20.84 7.58
CA CYS A 54 35.56 -21.07 6.14
C CYS A 54 36.73 -20.29 5.54
N GLU A 55 37.84 -20.98 5.32
CA GLU A 55 39.00 -20.49 4.56
C GLU A 55 39.26 -21.47 3.41
N ASP A 56 38.91 -21.07 2.18
CA ASP A 56 39.86 -21.02 1.05
C ASP A 56 39.14 -20.49 -0.22
N CYS A 57 39.62 -19.37 -0.74
CA CYS A 57 39.41 -18.92 -2.11
C CYS A 57 40.62 -18.08 -2.50
N LYS A 58 41.40 -18.56 -3.48
CA LYS A 58 42.48 -17.84 -4.13
C LYS A 58 42.34 -17.93 -5.64
N ASP A 59 42.86 -16.90 -6.29
CA ASP A 59 42.82 -16.69 -7.73
C ASP A 59 43.58 -17.76 -8.51
N GLU A 60 43.17 -17.98 -9.75
CA GLU A 60 44.05 -18.26 -10.90
C GLU A 60 43.31 -17.80 -12.17
N ALA A 61 44.02 -17.20 -13.11
CA ALA A 61 43.43 -16.62 -14.32
C ALA A 61 44.30 -16.96 -15.54
N ILE A 62 43.75 -17.76 -16.46
CA ILE A 62 44.44 -18.22 -17.67
C ILE A 62 43.63 -17.84 -18.92
N SER A 63 44.32 -17.48 -19.99
CA SER A 63 43.77 -16.83 -21.19
C SER A 63 44.03 -17.61 -22.49
N SER A 64 43.52 -17.05 -23.61
CA SER A 64 43.67 -17.53 -25.00
C SER A 64 42.88 -18.82 -25.32
N SER A 65 42.43 -19.08 -26.55
CA SER A 65 42.48 -18.40 -27.86
C SER A 65 41.21 -18.80 -28.67
N GLY A 66 40.83 -18.27 -29.83
CA GLY A 66 41.40 -17.25 -30.73
C GLY A 66 41.10 -17.60 -32.20
N LYS A 67 40.94 -16.59 -33.07
CA LYS A 67 40.46 -16.63 -34.49
C LYS A 67 38.92 -16.77 -34.59
N SER A 68 38.14 -15.96 -35.33
CA SER A 68 38.30 -15.20 -36.59
C SER A 68 38.12 -16.03 -37.87
N ASN A 69 37.08 -15.73 -38.66
CA ASN A 69 37.00 -15.87 -40.12
C ASN A 69 35.68 -15.26 -40.65
N ASP A 70 35.77 -14.04 -41.18
CA ASP A 70 35.02 -13.58 -42.37
C ASP A 70 35.74 -14.14 -43.64
N PRO A 71 35.24 -14.05 -44.90
CA PRO A 71 34.45 -12.94 -45.46
C PRO A 71 33.40 -13.27 -46.57
N ALA A 72 32.90 -12.18 -47.21
CA ALA A 72 32.42 -12.07 -48.61
C ALA A 72 30.98 -12.59 -48.91
N GLU A 73 30.03 -11.77 -49.42
CA GLU A 73 29.95 -11.09 -50.75
C GLU A 73 29.47 -12.08 -51.85
N VAL A 74 28.60 -11.77 -52.83
CA VAL A 74 28.04 -10.50 -53.39
C VAL A 74 26.48 -10.44 -53.13
N THR A 75 25.56 -9.69 -53.76
CA THR A 75 25.50 -8.91 -55.02
C THR A 75 24.46 -7.76 -54.96
N ASP A 76 24.50 -6.91 -55.99
CA ASP A 76 23.59 -5.82 -56.43
C ASP A 76 22.15 -6.30 -56.82
N ASP A 77 21.17 -5.50 -57.25
CA ASP A 77 21.23 -4.24 -58.04
C ASP A 77 19.98 -3.31 -57.88
N SER A 78 19.95 -2.24 -58.68
CA SER A 78 19.50 -0.88 -58.37
C SER A 78 18.10 -0.46 -58.89
N SER A 79 17.62 0.69 -58.39
CA SER A 79 16.84 1.72 -59.14
C SER A 79 15.37 1.42 -59.53
N ASP A 80 14.50 2.38 -59.87
CA ASP A 80 14.69 3.84 -60.03
C ASP A 80 13.44 4.72 -59.71
N SER A 81 13.71 5.97 -59.35
CA SER A 81 13.01 7.25 -59.61
C SER A 81 11.54 7.37 -60.08
N LYS A 82 10.83 8.30 -59.39
CA LYS A 82 9.88 9.35 -59.91
C LYS A 82 8.52 8.83 -60.47
N ASP A 83 7.41 9.57 -60.46
CA ASP A 83 7.16 11.02 -60.68
C ASP A 83 5.98 11.62 -59.87
N ASN A 84 5.80 12.94 -59.97
CA ASN A 84 4.66 13.74 -59.45
C ASN A 84 4.30 14.81 -60.50
N PRO A 85 3.00 15.12 -60.79
CA PRO A 85 2.51 16.45 -60.37
C PRO A 85 0.99 16.59 -60.09
N SER A 86 0.66 17.50 -59.15
CA SER A 86 -0.41 18.53 -59.19
C SER A 86 -1.84 18.15 -59.65
N SER A 87 -2.91 18.44 -58.89
CA SER A 87 -3.59 19.76 -58.84
C SER A 87 -5.02 19.57 -58.25
N ALA A 88 -5.88 20.56 -57.94
CA ALA A 88 -5.77 21.94 -57.41
C ALA A 88 -7.20 22.44 -57.06
N GLY A 89 -7.36 23.51 -56.26
CA GLY A 89 -8.67 24.11 -55.89
C GLY A 89 -8.84 24.22 -54.36
N THR A 90 -8.79 25.36 -53.66
CA THR A 90 -8.98 26.80 -53.94
C THR A 90 -10.41 27.32 -53.73
N SER A 91 -10.67 27.86 -52.52
CA SER A 91 -11.61 28.97 -52.20
C SER A 91 -11.31 29.43 -50.75
N THR A 92 -10.89 30.65 -50.37
CA THR A 92 -11.45 32.03 -50.52
C THR A 92 -12.72 32.28 -49.67
N LYS A 93 -12.86 33.34 -48.83
CA LYS A 93 -12.00 34.50 -48.44
C LYS A 93 -12.70 35.38 -47.36
N SER A 94 -11.95 36.11 -46.49
CA SER A 94 -12.35 37.36 -45.73
C SER A 94 -13.52 37.27 -44.71
N SER A 95 -13.75 38.15 -43.72
CA SER A 95 -13.14 39.41 -43.18
C SER A 95 -13.50 39.53 -41.66
N ALA A 96 -12.72 40.19 -40.76
CA ALA A 96 -12.79 41.60 -40.30
C ALA A 96 -14.19 42.11 -39.80
N SER A 97 -14.39 42.94 -38.75
CA SER A 97 -13.53 43.52 -37.67
C SER A 97 -14.37 44.39 -36.68
N GLU A 98 -13.72 44.98 -35.66
CA GLU A 98 -14.12 46.18 -34.84
C GLU A 98 -14.90 46.05 -33.50
N GLU A 99 -14.58 46.98 -32.59
CA GLU A 99 -15.13 47.27 -31.23
C GLU A 99 -16.19 48.40 -31.29
N PRO A 100 -16.88 48.75 -30.19
CA PRO A 100 -16.72 50.13 -29.67
C PRO A 100 -16.84 50.35 -28.13
N ASP A 101 -16.23 51.44 -27.64
CA ASP A 101 -16.23 51.93 -26.24
C ASP A 101 -17.59 52.45 -25.70
N SER A 102 -17.75 52.44 -24.35
CA SER A 102 -17.69 53.67 -23.50
C SER A 102 -18.70 53.77 -22.33
N SER A 103 -18.19 53.99 -21.09
CA SER A 103 -18.88 54.51 -19.86
C SER A 103 -20.07 53.68 -19.30
N GLY A 104 -20.46 53.69 -18.01
CA GLY A 104 -20.04 54.35 -16.75
C GLY A 104 -21.17 54.17 -15.70
N SER A 105 -21.06 54.45 -14.38
CA SER A 105 -19.95 54.81 -13.48
C SER A 105 -20.48 54.85 -12.01
N GLU A 106 -19.66 54.47 -11.01
CA GLU A 106 -19.95 54.48 -9.54
C GLU A 106 -21.08 53.53 -9.05
N GLY A 107 -21.06 52.94 -7.84
CA GLY A 107 -20.01 52.85 -6.81
C GLY A 107 -20.58 52.58 -5.40
N VAL A 108 -20.34 51.39 -4.81
CA VAL A 108 -20.66 51.07 -3.39
C VAL A 108 -19.62 50.12 -2.81
N GLU A 109 -19.24 50.31 -1.54
CA GLU A 109 -18.30 49.45 -0.82
C GLU A 109 -18.91 48.07 -0.49
N GLY A 110 -18.08 47.02 -0.58
CA GLY A 110 -18.40 45.68 -0.11
C GLY A 110 -17.13 44.88 0.09
N SER A 111 -16.76 44.62 1.35
CA SER A 111 -15.48 44.00 1.73
C SER A 111 -15.41 42.52 1.35
N SER A 112 -15.20 42.24 0.06
CA SER A 112 -14.77 40.92 -0.40
C SER A 112 -13.26 40.79 -0.16
N ALA A 113 -12.88 39.98 0.83
CA ALA A 113 -11.48 39.62 1.02
C ALA A 113 -11.02 38.84 -0.21
N SER A 114 -10.16 39.45 -1.03
CA SER A 114 -9.56 38.82 -2.20
C SER A 114 -8.69 37.64 -1.75
N VAL A 115 -9.27 36.45 -1.78
CA VAL A 115 -8.59 35.19 -1.46
C VAL A 115 -7.35 35.09 -2.35
N PRO A 116 -6.12 35.11 -1.80
CA PRO A 116 -4.93 34.83 -2.59
C PRO A 116 -5.08 33.45 -3.21
N GLY A 117 -4.82 33.33 -4.52
CA GLY A 117 -5.16 32.13 -5.29
C GLY A 117 -4.77 30.84 -4.57
N GLY A 118 -5.76 30.00 -4.27
CA GLY A 118 -5.53 28.78 -3.50
C GLY A 118 -4.57 27.86 -4.25
N SER A 119 -3.38 27.66 -3.69
CA SER A 119 -2.43 26.65 -4.18
C SER A 119 -3.09 25.29 -4.01
N SER A 120 -3.46 24.66 -5.13
CA SER A 120 -4.30 23.45 -5.16
C SER A 120 -3.70 22.31 -4.37
N ASP A 121 -2.37 22.19 -4.39
CA ASP A 121 -1.65 20.99 -3.95
C ASP A 121 -1.21 21.07 -2.47
N SER A 122 -1.59 22.15 -1.79
CA SER A 122 -1.18 22.49 -0.44
C SER A 122 -1.88 21.66 0.64
N SER A 123 -1.27 21.57 1.82
CA SER A 123 -1.82 20.89 3.00
C SER A 123 -1.78 21.79 4.24
N VAL A 124 -2.55 21.43 5.26
CA VAL A 124 -2.48 22.06 6.59
C VAL A 124 -2.29 20.96 7.64
N TYR A 125 -1.11 20.91 8.23
CA TYR A 125 -0.81 20.03 9.36
C TYR A 125 -0.99 20.75 10.69
N ASP A 126 -1.67 20.10 11.62
CA ASP A 126 -1.95 20.57 12.98
C ASP A 126 -1.41 19.54 13.98
N ALA A 127 -0.22 19.82 14.51
CA ALA A 127 0.50 18.91 15.39
C ALA A 127 -0.19 18.72 16.76
N ASP A 128 -0.81 19.78 17.29
CA ASP A 128 -1.52 19.72 18.58
C ASP A 128 -2.76 18.82 18.49
N LYS A 129 -3.47 18.82 17.36
CA LYS A 129 -4.63 17.95 17.11
C LYS A 129 -4.26 16.59 16.53
N ASN A 130 -3.01 16.40 16.11
CA ASN A 130 -2.56 15.23 15.34
C ASN A 130 -3.45 15.01 14.10
N THR A 131 -3.60 16.05 13.28
CA THR A 131 -4.41 16.00 12.05
C THR A 131 -3.72 16.67 10.87
N LEU A 132 -3.83 16.03 9.71
CA LEU A 132 -3.51 16.56 8.39
C LEU A 132 -4.82 16.89 7.66
N LYS A 133 -4.99 18.12 7.19
CA LYS A 133 -6.01 18.47 6.20
C LYS A 133 -5.37 18.55 4.82
N ASP A 134 -5.84 17.73 3.90
CA ASP A 134 -5.59 17.87 2.47
C ASP A 134 -6.49 19.00 1.93
N LEU A 135 -5.95 19.95 1.16
CA LEU A 135 -6.74 21.05 0.60
C LEU A 135 -7.30 20.72 -0.80
N ARG A 136 -6.86 19.62 -1.44
CA ARG A 136 -7.33 19.19 -2.76
C ARG A 136 -8.77 18.67 -2.72
N ASP A 137 -9.11 17.91 -1.67
CA ASP A 137 -10.45 17.35 -1.42
C ASP A 137 -11.10 17.87 -0.13
N GLY A 138 -10.34 18.56 0.74
CA GLY A 138 -10.78 19.04 2.04
C GLY A 138 -10.81 17.98 3.15
N GLN A 139 -10.39 16.73 2.87
CA GLN A 139 -10.40 15.61 3.80
C GLN A 139 -9.41 15.85 4.94
N VAL A 140 -9.89 15.61 6.17
CA VAL A 140 -9.05 15.61 7.37
C VAL A 140 -8.71 14.16 7.72
N TYR A 141 -7.42 13.89 7.87
CA TYR A 141 -6.84 12.60 8.24
C TYR A 141 -6.17 12.74 9.61
N LYS A 142 -6.32 11.73 10.48
CA LYS A 142 -5.52 11.61 11.70
C LYS A 142 -4.06 11.28 11.38
N THR A 143 -3.15 11.75 12.22
CA THR A 143 -1.71 11.46 12.15
C THR A 143 -1.20 10.85 13.46
N VAL A 144 0.01 10.31 13.45
CA VAL A 144 0.67 9.72 14.62
C VAL A 144 2.19 9.95 14.53
N LYS A 145 2.84 10.35 15.63
CA LYS A 145 4.31 10.38 15.72
C LYS A 145 4.84 9.05 16.29
N ILE A 146 5.74 8.37 15.58
CA ILE A 146 6.31 7.07 15.97
C ILE A 146 7.84 7.13 15.84
N GLY A 147 8.54 7.19 16.98
CA GLY A 147 9.91 7.68 17.01
C GLY A 147 9.92 9.13 16.54
N ASP A 148 10.76 9.48 15.58
CA ASP A 148 10.80 10.85 15.01
C ASP A 148 9.90 11.08 13.80
N GLN A 149 9.45 10.01 13.13
CA GLN A 149 8.58 10.07 11.95
C GLN A 149 7.14 10.43 12.33
N VAL A 150 6.47 11.25 11.51
CA VAL A 150 5.02 11.52 11.63
C VAL A 150 4.29 10.89 10.44
N TRP A 151 3.43 9.92 10.73
CA TRP A 151 2.70 9.12 9.76
C TRP A 151 1.23 9.52 9.69
N MET A 152 0.57 9.32 8.55
CA MET A 152 -0.90 9.24 8.52
C MET A 152 -1.36 7.97 9.25
N ALA A 153 -2.30 8.13 10.19
CA ALA A 153 -2.97 7.01 10.86
C ALA A 153 -4.16 6.46 10.04
N GLN A 154 -4.52 7.15 8.95
CA GLN A 154 -5.54 6.73 7.99
C GLN A 154 -4.92 6.54 6.61
N ASN A 155 -5.55 5.73 5.78
CA ASN A 155 -5.14 5.58 4.38
C ASN A 155 -5.58 6.83 3.60
N LEU A 156 -4.78 7.24 2.62
CA LEU A 156 -5.14 8.31 1.71
C LEU A 156 -6.43 7.91 0.95
N ASN A 157 -7.37 8.84 0.88
CA ASN A 157 -8.66 8.65 0.21
C ASN A 157 -8.88 9.68 -0.92
N TYR A 158 -7.83 10.42 -1.27
CA TYR A 158 -7.85 11.39 -2.35
C TYR A 158 -8.23 10.73 -3.68
N ALA A 159 -9.13 11.37 -4.42
CA ALA A 159 -9.61 10.95 -5.72
C ALA A 159 -9.05 11.89 -6.80
N PRO A 160 -7.90 11.58 -7.42
CA PRO A 160 -7.42 12.32 -8.59
C PRO A 160 -8.42 12.25 -9.75
N ASP A 161 -8.36 13.25 -10.64
CA ASP A 161 -9.18 13.31 -11.85
C ASP A 161 -8.95 12.10 -12.76
N GLU A 162 -9.99 11.65 -13.45
CA GLU A 162 -9.96 10.45 -14.29
C GLU A 162 -9.07 10.65 -15.53
N ASN A 163 -9.02 11.85 -16.12
CA ASN A 163 -8.13 12.16 -17.24
C ASN A 163 -6.67 12.26 -16.77
N HIS A 164 -6.45 12.78 -15.56
CA HIS A 164 -5.13 12.79 -14.93
C HIS A 164 -4.62 11.38 -14.70
N VAL A 165 -5.41 10.49 -14.08
CA VAL A 165 -5.07 9.06 -13.91
C VAL A 165 -4.73 8.41 -15.25
N HIS A 166 -5.58 8.53 -16.26
CA HIS A 166 -5.31 7.97 -17.60
C HIS A 166 -4.09 8.56 -18.30
N SER A 167 -3.57 9.72 -17.86
CA SER A 167 -2.34 10.32 -18.41
C SER A 167 -1.05 9.73 -17.82
N LEU A 168 -1.14 8.94 -16.74
CA LEU A 168 0.03 8.33 -16.07
C LEU A 168 0.45 6.99 -16.71
N GLY A 169 -0.47 6.26 -17.34
CA GLY A 169 -0.19 5.00 -18.03
C GLY A 169 -1.44 4.19 -18.39
N ASP A 170 -1.30 3.23 -19.31
CA ASP A 170 -2.40 2.36 -19.77
C ASP A 170 -2.98 1.46 -18.65
N TYR A 171 -2.22 1.25 -17.57
CA TYR A 171 -2.60 0.46 -16.39
C TYR A 171 -2.91 1.32 -15.17
N ALA A 172 -2.87 2.65 -15.31
CA ALA A 172 -3.09 3.59 -14.23
C ALA A 172 -4.53 3.47 -13.70
N TRP A 173 -4.66 3.06 -12.43
CA TRP A 173 -5.96 2.85 -11.83
C TRP A 173 -5.97 3.28 -10.37
N SER A 174 -7.08 3.91 -9.95
CA SER A 174 -7.35 4.16 -8.54
C SER A 174 -8.86 4.12 -8.27
N GLY A 175 -9.24 3.53 -7.14
CA GLY A 175 -10.65 3.32 -6.80
C GLY A 175 -10.86 2.65 -5.45
N CYS A 176 -12.13 2.51 -5.05
CA CYS A 176 -12.52 1.82 -3.83
C CYS A 176 -12.46 0.30 -4.03
N TYR A 177 -12.16 -0.46 -2.96
CA TYR A 177 -12.22 -1.92 -3.00
C TYR A 177 -13.60 -2.42 -3.48
N GLY A 178 -13.62 -3.25 -4.52
CA GLY A 178 -14.86 -3.77 -5.13
C GLY A 178 -15.78 -2.71 -5.72
N GLY A 179 -15.27 -1.50 -6.03
CA GLY A 179 -16.04 -0.38 -6.59
C GLY A 179 -17.04 0.28 -5.62
N LYS A 180 -16.94 0.02 -4.30
CA LYS A 180 -17.94 0.45 -3.30
C LYS A 180 -17.49 1.69 -2.54
N ALA A 181 -18.29 2.76 -2.58
CA ALA A 181 -18.01 4.01 -1.85
C ALA A 181 -17.76 3.78 -0.34
N ASP A 182 -18.57 2.93 0.31
CA ASP A 182 -18.40 2.54 1.72
C ASP A 182 -17.03 1.92 2.01
N SER A 183 -16.41 1.28 1.02
CA SER A 183 -15.07 0.71 1.15
C SER A 183 -13.96 1.76 1.03
N CYS A 184 -14.17 2.85 0.27
CA CYS A 184 -13.31 4.04 0.39
C CYS A 184 -13.45 4.68 1.78
N ALA A 185 -14.69 4.89 2.25
CA ALA A 185 -14.95 5.49 3.56
C ALA A 185 -14.37 4.67 4.74
N LYS A 186 -14.28 3.34 4.59
CA LYS A 186 -13.66 2.43 5.57
C LYS A 186 -12.14 2.29 5.42
N TYR A 187 -11.64 2.08 4.21
CA TYR A 187 -10.27 1.62 3.96
C TYR A 187 -9.36 2.65 3.26
N GLY A 188 -9.87 3.84 2.93
CA GLY A 188 -9.24 4.73 1.95
C GLY A 188 -9.32 4.15 0.53
N ARG A 189 -8.65 4.83 -0.41
CA ARG A 189 -8.63 4.42 -1.82
C ARG A 189 -7.46 3.46 -2.07
N LEU A 190 -7.57 2.68 -3.13
CA LEU A 190 -6.47 1.90 -3.69
C LEU A 190 -5.92 2.64 -4.92
N TYR A 191 -4.63 2.49 -5.21
CA TYR A 191 -3.89 3.15 -6.29
C TYR A 191 -2.88 2.15 -6.89
N THR A 192 -2.73 2.07 -8.22
CA THR A 192 -1.57 1.40 -8.84
C THR A 192 -0.31 2.24 -8.64
N TRP A 193 0.89 1.66 -8.84
CA TRP A 193 2.12 2.33 -8.40
C TRP A 193 2.43 3.62 -9.18
N GLU A 194 2.17 3.67 -10.49
CA GLU A 194 2.27 4.92 -11.27
C GLU A 194 1.37 6.05 -10.73
N VAL A 195 0.18 5.71 -10.21
CA VAL A 195 -0.74 6.68 -9.59
C VAL A 195 -0.27 7.04 -8.19
N ALA A 196 0.32 6.12 -7.43
CA ALA A 196 0.89 6.41 -6.11
C ALA A 196 2.13 7.33 -6.19
N MET A 197 2.96 7.14 -7.21
CA MET A 197 4.11 8.00 -7.56
C MET A 197 3.68 9.30 -8.28
N ASP A 198 2.41 9.41 -8.67
CA ASP A 198 1.82 10.50 -9.45
C ASP A 198 2.63 10.90 -10.70
N LYS A 199 3.11 9.88 -11.44
CA LYS A 199 4.16 10.09 -12.45
C LYS A 199 4.06 9.19 -13.68
N ALA A 200 3.84 9.82 -14.83
CA ALA A 200 3.86 9.16 -16.13
C ALA A 200 5.25 8.55 -16.43
N GLY A 201 5.28 7.35 -17.02
CA GLY A 201 6.51 6.63 -17.31
C GLY A 201 7.19 5.99 -16.09
N CYS A 202 6.49 5.87 -14.96
CA CYS A 202 6.95 5.13 -13.77
C CYS A 202 6.18 3.83 -13.51
N GLY A 203 5.32 3.40 -14.44
CA GLY A 203 4.43 2.25 -14.26
C GLY A 203 5.09 0.88 -14.41
N TYR A 204 4.23 -0.14 -14.52
CA TYR A 204 4.65 -1.52 -14.78
C TYR A 204 5.34 -1.66 -16.16
N GLY A 205 6.56 -2.18 -16.17
CA GLY A 205 7.40 -2.34 -17.36
C GLY A 205 8.39 -1.20 -17.60
N GLU A 206 8.23 -0.07 -16.92
CA GLU A 206 9.12 1.10 -17.01
C GLU A 206 10.01 1.25 -15.77
N SER A 207 11.16 1.92 -15.87
CA SER A 207 12.01 2.24 -14.71
C SER A 207 11.78 3.67 -14.23
N CYS A 208 11.23 3.80 -13.03
CA CYS A 208 11.18 5.05 -12.30
C CYS A 208 12.52 5.26 -11.60
N ASN A 209 13.48 5.87 -12.32
CA ASN A 209 14.81 6.25 -11.83
C ASN A 209 14.82 6.59 -10.33
N ASN A 210 15.63 5.88 -9.55
CA ASN A 210 15.73 5.92 -8.07
C ASN A 210 15.88 7.32 -7.46
N SER A 211 16.17 8.35 -8.26
CA SER A 211 16.03 9.78 -7.93
C SER A 211 14.64 10.21 -7.40
N TYR A 212 13.64 9.32 -7.38
CA TYR A 212 12.29 9.57 -6.85
C TYR A 212 11.96 8.79 -5.55
N GLU A 213 12.93 8.13 -4.91
CA GLU A 213 12.75 7.64 -3.54
C GLU A 213 12.44 8.83 -2.61
N GLY A 214 11.41 8.70 -1.77
CA GLY A 214 10.90 9.80 -0.93
C GLY A 214 10.10 10.87 -1.69
N SER A 215 9.69 10.65 -2.95
CA SER A 215 8.91 11.64 -3.70
C SER A 215 7.49 11.84 -3.13
N GLN A 216 7.00 13.09 -3.17
CA GLN A 216 5.62 13.44 -2.78
C GLN A 216 4.58 12.47 -3.37
N GLY A 217 4.64 12.25 -4.70
CA GLY A 217 3.65 11.46 -5.41
C GLY A 217 2.23 11.95 -5.14
N ILE A 218 1.30 11.03 -4.93
CA ILE A 218 -0.11 11.35 -4.71
C ILE A 218 -0.40 11.98 -3.32
N CYS A 219 0.59 12.07 -2.43
CA CYS A 219 0.46 12.72 -1.12
C CYS A 219 0.29 14.25 -1.25
N PRO A 220 -0.36 14.91 -0.29
CA PRO A 220 -0.49 16.37 -0.30
C PRO A 220 0.81 17.04 0.15
N ALA A 221 1.10 18.26 -0.30
CA ALA A 221 2.42 18.88 -0.10
C ALA A 221 2.85 18.97 1.38
N GLY A 222 4.14 18.76 1.64
CA GLY A 222 4.69 18.58 3.01
C GLY A 222 4.63 17.13 3.51
N TRP A 223 4.17 16.20 2.67
CA TRP A 223 4.08 14.77 2.92
C TRP A 223 4.43 13.98 1.65
N HIS A 224 4.98 12.79 1.81
CA HIS A 224 5.42 11.97 0.68
C HIS A 224 5.09 10.49 0.83
N LEU A 225 5.28 9.75 -0.28
CA LEU A 225 5.13 8.31 -0.31
C LEU A 225 6.37 7.67 0.35
N PRO A 226 6.23 6.93 1.47
CA PRO A 226 7.38 6.51 2.29
C PRO A 226 8.37 5.65 1.53
N SER A 227 9.66 5.80 1.83
CA SER A 227 10.73 4.94 1.32
C SER A 227 10.84 3.60 2.07
N TYR A 228 11.59 2.65 1.50
CA TYR A 228 11.97 1.39 2.12
C TYR A 228 12.67 1.63 3.48
N ASN A 229 13.62 2.58 3.50
CA ASN A 229 14.39 2.98 4.68
C ASN A 229 13.52 3.56 5.81
N GLU A 230 12.40 4.20 5.45
CA GLU A 230 11.43 4.75 6.40
C GLU A 230 10.48 3.70 6.96
N TRP A 231 10.07 2.72 6.14
CA TRP A 231 9.37 1.53 6.64
C TRP A 231 10.25 0.71 7.60
N GLU A 232 11.53 0.50 7.29
CA GLU A 232 12.47 -0.14 8.23
C GLU A 232 12.64 0.69 9.52
N THR A 233 12.71 2.02 9.41
CA THR A 233 12.80 2.91 10.58
C THR A 233 11.55 2.83 11.44
N LEU A 234 10.35 2.75 10.84
CA LEU A 234 9.11 2.47 11.56
C LEU A 234 9.18 1.12 12.28
N PHE A 235 9.59 0.05 11.58
CA PHE A 235 9.71 -1.29 12.17
C PHE A 235 10.64 -1.29 13.39
N ARG A 236 11.81 -0.66 13.27
CA ARG A 236 12.77 -0.47 14.38
C ARG A 236 12.14 0.29 15.55
N ASN A 237 11.46 1.41 15.28
CA ASN A 237 10.82 2.24 16.32
C ASN A 237 9.66 1.52 17.03
N VAL A 238 9.02 0.54 16.39
CA VAL A 238 8.01 -0.33 17.01
C VAL A 238 8.57 -1.65 17.59
N GLY A 239 9.89 -1.83 17.62
CA GLY A 239 10.56 -2.97 18.28
C GLY A 239 10.88 -4.17 17.38
N GLY A 240 10.99 -3.96 16.08
CA GLY A 240 11.45 -4.94 15.08
C GLY A 240 10.33 -5.56 14.26
N GLU A 241 10.64 -5.88 13.00
CA GLU A 241 9.75 -6.48 11.99
C GLU A 241 8.82 -7.58 12.58
N ASN A 242 9.38 -8.57 13.30
CA ASN A 242 8.66 -9.73 13.84
C ASN A 242 7.53 -9.43 14.83
N VAL A 243 7.48 -8.23 15.41
CA VAL A 243 6.39 -7.78 16.31
C VAL A 243 5.69 -6.50 15.84
N ALA A 244 6.23 -5.85 14.81
CA ALA A 244 5.74 -4.58 14.29
C ALA A 244 4.26 -4.66 13.89
N GLY A 245 3.87 -5.70 13.16
CA GLY A 245 2.50 -5.89 12.72
C GLY A 245 1.50 -5.99 13.87
N ARG A 246 1.86 -6.58 15.02
CA ARG A 246 0.97 -6.59 16.19
C ARG A 246 0.68 -5.18 16.72
N LYS A 247 1.66 -4.28 16.66
CA LYS A 247 1.55 -2.91 17.18
C LYS A 247 1.00 -1.90 16.17
N LEU A 248 1.04 -2.22 14.87
CA LEU A 248 0.59 -1.35 13.77
C LEU A 248 -0.80 -1.73 13.22
N LYS A 249 -1.20 -3.00 13.27
CA LYS A 249 -2.55 -3.44 12.85
C LYS A 249 -3.63 -2.86 13.77
N SER A 250 -4.70 -2.35 13.17
CA SER A 250 -5.92 -1.94 13.88
C SER A 250 -6.52 -3.08 14.71
N GLU A 251 -7.12 -2.75 15.85
CA GLU A 251 -7.78 -3.76 16.71
C GLU A 251 -8.98 -4.44 16.02
N GLU A 252 -9.65 -3.71 15.13
CA GLU A 252 -10.83 -4.14 14.38
C GLU A 252 -10.57 -4.26 12.87
N GLY A 253 -11.52 -4.87 12.17
CA GLY A 253 -11.56 -4.96 10.71
C GLY A 253 -10.82 -6.16 10.10
N TRP A 254 -10.03 -6.89 10.90
CA TRP A 254 -9.25 -8.05 10.49
C TRP A 254 -9.94 -9.39 10.80
N ASN A 255 -9.81 -10.34 9.88
CA ASN A 255 -10.20 -11.74 10.05
C ASN A 255 -9.10 -12.52 10.80
N TYR A 256 -8.78 -12.12 12.04
CA TYR A 256 -7.68 -12.70 12.81
C TYR A 256 -7.80 -14.23 12.93
N TYR A 257 -6.71 -14.94 12.61
CA TYR A 257 -6.67 -16.41 12.68
C TYR A 257 -6.79 -16.91 14.13
N SER A 258 -6.27 -16.13 15.08
CA SER A 258 -6.38 -16.37 16.52
C SER A 258 -6.16 -15.07 17.30
N GLU A 259 -6.69 -14.97 18.53
CA GLU A 259 -6.43 -13.83 19.43
C GLU A 259 -4.92 -13.61 19.69
N SER A 260 -4.11 -14.67 19.63
CA SER A 260 -2.64 -14.55 19.73
C SER A 260 -2.01 -13.78 18.57
N THR A 261 -2.70 -13.61 17.43
CA THR A 261 -2.26 -12.85 16.24
C THR A 261 -2.90 -11.46 16.11
N LYS A 262 -3.79 -11.11 17.05
CA LYS A 262 -4.56 -9.86 17.06
C LYS A 262 -3.67 -8.63 17.22
N GLY A 263 -3.89 -7.65 16.34
CA GLY A 263 -3.34 -6.31 16.44
C GLY A 263 -3.93 -5.56 17.63
N ILE A 264 -3.09 -4.77 18.29
CA ILE A 264 -3.42 -4.00 19.50
C ILE A 264 -3.22 -2.48 19.29
N ASP A 265 -2.99 -2.08 18.04
CA ASP A 265 -2.78 -0.70 17.58
C ASP A 265 -2.03 0.23 18.56
N TYR A 266 -0.94 -0.26 19.13
CA TYR A 266 -0.30 0.30 20.33
C TYR A 266 0.13 1.77 20.18
N TYR A 267 0.39 2.20 18.95
CA TYR A 267 0.77 3.58 18.63
C TYR A 267 -0.39 4.43 18.10
N GLY A 268 -1.53 3.84 17.73
CA GLY A 268 -2.59 4.53 16.98
C GLY A 268 -2.22 4.72 15.50
N PHE A 269 -1.55 3.74 14.91
CA PHE A 269 -1.24 3.72 13.48
C PHE A 269 -2.46 3.25 12.66
N SER A 270 -3.30 2.36 13.18
CA SER A 270 -4.55 1.91 12.55
C SER A 270 -4.37 1.38 11.12
N ALA A 271 -3.44 0.43 10.91
CA ALA A 271 -3.35 -0.30 9.64
C ALA A 271 -4.55 -1.25 9.47
N LEU A 272 -5.47 -0.86 8.59
CA LEU A 272 -6.68 -1.63 8.23
C LEU A 272 -6.42 -2.56 7.02
N PRO A 273 -7.05 -3.74 6.98
CA PRO A 273 -6.82 -4.74 5.94
C PRO A 273 -7.65 -4.43 4.68
N ALA A 274 -7.20 -3.44 3.92
CA ALA A 274 -7.82 -3.00 2.67
C ALA A 274 -7.78 -4.03 1.53
N GLY A 275 -6.98 -5.10 1.66
CA GLY A 275 -6.75 -6.06 0.60
C GLY A 275 -5.90 -5.49 -0.54
N ARG A 276 -6.27 -5.81 -1.78
CA ARG A 276 -5.74 -5.22 -3.03
C ARG A 276 -6.77 -5.33 -4.16
N ARG A 277 -6.50 -4.62 -5.26
CA ARG A 277 -6.87 -5.05 -6.63
C ARG A 277 -5.64 -5.67 -7.29
N ASP A 278 -5.81 -6.68 -8.13
CA ASP A 278 -4.72 -7.27 -8.93
C ASP A 278 -4.80 -6.87 -10.42
N ASP A 279 -3.93 -7.48 -11.23
CA ASP A 279 -3.72 -7.25 -12.65
C ASP A 279 -4.93 -7.58 -13.53
N ASN A 280 -5.66 -8.63 -13.16
CA ASN A 280 -6.93 -9.02 -13.78
C ASN A 280 -8.08 -8.10 -13.35
N GLY A 281 -7.83 -7.23 -12.36
CA GLY A 281 -8.78 -6.30 -11.78
C GLY A 281 -9.64 -6.89 -10.67
N ASP A 282 -9.31 -8.09 -10.20
CA ASP A 282 -10.04 -8.77 -9.14
C ASP A 282 -9.65 -8.21 -7.76
N PHE A 283 -10.63 -8.15 -6.87
CA PHE A 283 -10.48 -7.59 -5.53
C PHE A 283 -10.37 -8.71 -4.50
N ASN A 284 -9.20 -8.80 -3.84
CA ASN A 284 -8.88 -9.91 -2.95
C ASN A 284 -8.20 -9.47 -1.64
N SER A 285 -8.15 -10.38 -0.67
CA SER A 285 -7.44 -10.24 0.62
C SER A 285 -7.97 -9.17 1.60
N ALA A 286 -9.09 -8.49 1.35
CA ALA A 286 -9.66 -7.55 2.35
C ALA A 286 -10.12 -8.31 3.61
N GLY A 287 -9.80 -7.76 4.78
CA GLY A 287 -9.90 -8.46 6.07
C GLY A 287 -8.67 -9.33 6.42
N ASP A 288 -7.94 -9.83 5.42
CA ASP A 288 -6.85 -10.80 5.62
C ASP A 288 -5.45 -10.18 5.51
N ARG A 289 -5.31 -9.12 4.70
CA ARG A 289 -4.04 -8.40 4.46
C ARG A 289 -4.25 -6.89 4.37
N ALA A 290 -3.27 -6.14 4.83
CA ALA A 290 -3.07 -4.74 4.50
C ALA A 290 -1.79 -4.59 3.69
N ARG A 291 -1.80 -3.69 2.70
CA ARG A 291 -0.66 -3.41 1.82
C ARG A 291 -0.52 -1.92 1.57
N PHE A 292 0.72 -1.47 1.52
CA PHE A 292 1.08 -0.06 1.39
C PHE A 292 2.30 0.06 0.49
N TRP A 293 2.29 1.02 -0.44
CA TRP A 293 3.42 1.26 -1.34
C TRP A 293 4.65 1.83 -0.63
N SER A 294 5.82 1.49 -1.15
CA SER A 294 7.04 2.30 -1.04
C SER A 294 7.19 3.21 -2.27
N SER A 295 7.95 4.30 -2.14
CA SER A 295 8.49 5.04 -3.30
C SER A 295 9.78 4.43 -3.87
N SER A 296 10.41 3.49 -3.15
CA SER A 296 11.64 2.82 -3.58
C SER A 296 11.36 1.73 -4.63
N GLU A 297 11.74 1.97 -5.88
CA GLU A 297 11.76 0.97 -6.96
C GLU A 297 12.75 -0.17 -6.65
N HIS A 298 12.38 -1.41 -6.97
CA HIS A 298 13.31 -2.53 -7.05
C HIS A 298 13.71 -2.82 -8.50
N ASN A 299 12.74 -2.86 -9.41
CA ASN A 299 12.97 -3.01 -10.86
C ASN A 299 11.73 -2.57 -11.66
N ILE A 300 11.78 -2.71 -12.98
CA ILE A 300 10.73 -2.23 -13.89
C ILE A 300 9.34 -2.85 -13.64
N TYR A 301 9.24 -4.04 -13.04
CA TYR A 301 7.96 -4.72 -12.76
C TYR A 301 7.55 -4.64 -11.28
N TYR A 302 8.53 -4.54 -10.37
CA TYR A 302 8.32 -4.66 -8.92
C TYR A 302 8.86 -3.46 -8.16
N THR A 303 8.10 -3.07 -7.15
CA THR A 303 8.45 -2.04 -6.16
C THR A 303 8.34 -2.65 -4.77
N TYR A 304 8.97 -2.02 -3.77
CA TYR A 304 8.81 -2.47 -2.39
C TYR A 304 7.43 -2.06 -1.84
N GLY A 305 6.85 -2.90 -0.98
CA GLY A 305 5.62 -2.57 -0.26
C GLY A 305 5.60 -3.16 1.16
N MET A 306 5.04 -2.41 2.12
CA MET A 306 4.78 -2.96 3.45
C MET A 306 3.57 -3.88 3.41
N VAL A 307 3.73 -5.11 3.89
CA VAL A 307 2.67 -6.12 3.97
C VAL A 307 2.43 -6.56 5.41
N LEU A 308 1.14 -6.57 5.80
CA LEU A 308 0.66 -7.03 7.09
C LEU A 308 -0.36 -8.16 6.90
N TYR A 309 -0.28 -9.22 7.70
CA TYR A 309 -1.15 -10.39 7.61
C TYR A 309 -2.00 -10.60 8.87
N HIS A 310 -3.23 -11.07 8.70
CA HIS A 310 -4.12 -11.47 9.79
C HIS A 310 -3.51 -12.54 10.71
N LYS A 311 -2.75 -13.50 10.15
CA LYS A 311 -2.18 -14.67 10.84
C LYS A 311 -0.77 -14.48 11.42
N TYR A 312 -0.13 -13.31 11.24
CA TYR A 312 1.25 -13.08 11.69
C TYR A 312 1.37 -11.85 12.58
N LEU A 313 2.38 -11.86 13.46
CA LEU A 313 2.72 -10.74 14.34
C LEU A 313 3.63 -9.70 13.65
N GLY A 314 4.28 -10.09 12.56
CA GLY A 314 5.25 -9.24 11.89
C GLY A 314 4.64 -8.26 10.88
N ALA A 315 5.44 -7.24 10.55
CA ALA A 315 5.33 -6.44 9.34
C ALA A 315 6.53 -6.77 8.45
N TYR A 316 6.32 -6.82 7.14
CA TYR A 316 7.32 -7.26 6.17
C TYR A 316 7.41 -6.27 5.02
N LEU A 317 8.60 -6.12 4.44
CA LEU A 317 8.79 -5.45 3.16
C LEU A 317 9.00 -6.54 2.10
N TYR A 318 8.19 -6.50 1.03
CA TYR A 318 8.26 -7.46 -0.07
C TYR A 318 8.22 -6.76 -1.42
N ASP A 319 8.70 -7.47 -2.42
CA ASP A 319 8.46 -7.17 -3.83
C ASP A 319 6.98 -7.36 -4.14
N GLU A 320 6.31 -6.31 -4.60
CA GLU A 320 4.94 -6.38 -5.08
C GLU A 320 4.86 -5.77 -6.50
N SER A 321 3.96 -6.31 -7.32
CA SER A 321 3.82 -5.90 -8.73
C SER A 321 3.28 -4.47 -8.82
N LYS A 322 3.93 -3.60 -9.60
CA LYS A 322 3.46 -2.21 -9.84
C LYS A 322 2.04 -2.12 -10.40
N TYR A 323 1.59 -3.19 -11.05
CA TYR A 323 0.28 -3.34 -11.71
C TYR A 323 -0.86 -3.59 -10.70
N ASP A 324 -0.57 -4.21 -9.54
CA ASP A 324 -1.54 -4.30 -8.44
C ASP A 324 -1.94 -2.89 -7.96
N ALA A 325 -3.05 -2.78 -7.21
CA ALA A 325 -3.42 -1.53 -6.53
C ALA A 325 -3.57 -1.69 -5.01
N PHE A 326 -2.81 -0.91 -4.25
CA PHE A 326 -2.76 -0.92 -2.78
C PHE A 326 -3.13 0.45 -2.18
N SER A 327 -3.23 0.51 -0.85
CA SER A 327 -3.43 1.77 -0.13
C SER A 327 -2.16 2.61 -0.12
N VAL A 328 -2.33 3.94 -0.14
CA VAL A 328 -1.26 4.90 0.16
C VAL A 328 -1.39 5.37 1.61
N ARG A 329 -0.26 5.59 2.27
CA ARG A 329 -0.17 6.11 3.64
C ARG A 329 1.07 6.98 3.77
N CYS A 330 0.86 8.28 3.72
CA CYS A 330 1.95 9.25 3.63
C CYS A 330 2.67 9.44 4.98
N ILE A 331 3.92 9.88 4.89
CA ILE A 331 4.77 10.34 5.98
C ILE A 331 5.05 11.84 5.79
N LYS A 332 5.15 12.62 6.88
CA LYS A 332 5.48 14.05 6.82
C LYS A 332 6.96 14.21 6.45
N ASP A 333 7.24 15.18 5.59
CA ASP A 333 8.60 15.59 5.24
C ASP A 333 9.39 16.01 6.51
N SER A 334 10.65 15.59 6.55
CA SER A 334 11.64 16.05 7.53
C SER A 334 11.99 17.53 7.30
N GLU A 335 12.22 18.26 8.39
CA GLU A 335 12.72 19.65 8.40
C GLU A 335 14.25 19.71 8.47
#